data_AF-A0AAD3ZA86-F1
#
_entry.id   AF-A0AAD3ZA86-F1
#
_cell.length_a   1.000
_cell.length_b   1.000
_cell.length_c   1.000
_cell.angle_alpha   90.00
_cell.angle_beta   90.00
_cell.angle_gamma   90.00
#
_symmetry.space_group_name_H-M   'P 1'
#
loop_
_entity.id
_entity.type
_entity.pdbx_description
1 polymer ?
#
loop_
_entity_poly.entity_id
_entity_poly.type
_entity_poly.pdbx_seq_one_letter_code
_entity_poly.pdbx_strand_id
1 'polypeptide(L)'
;METEKDVAAKQAGHLHDYYGRTSVDRGHFHTFVGSTDTETPVANGHVHNYANETRVAENHTHLMTGTSGLQVSVLMGHVHRLSGRTTVNDNHSHSYEVFTGYQRPPRNVRRRGWPAGVQVNAEQEGTEVKPRPRFRFRKPTEK
;
A
#
# COMPACT_ATOMS: atom_id res chain seq x y z
N MET A 1 -14.07 -14.82 -39.54
CA MET A 1 -13.88 -15.76 -38.42
C MET A 1 -12.78 -15.18 -37.58
N GLU A 2 -13.16 -14.41 -36.57
CA GLU A 2 -12.22 -13.84 -35.60
C GLU A 2 -11.78 -14.98 -34.69
N THR A 3 -10.47 -15.21 -34.60
CA THR A 3 -9.91 -16.34 -33.86
C THR A 3 -9.99 -16.06 -32.35
N GLU A 4 -10.25 -17.09 -31.55
CA GLU A 4 -10.46 -17.10 -30.09
C GLU A 4 -9.33 -16.50 -29.21
N LYS A 5 -8.37 -15.75 -29.78
CA LYS A 5 -7.22 -15.15 -29.10
C LYS A 5 -7.43 -13.71 -28.64
N ASP A 6 -8.51 -13.05 -29.05
CA ASP A 6 -8.73 -11.63 -28.78
C ASP A 6 -9.57 -11.33 -27.53
N VAL A 7 -9.82 -12.35 -26.69
CA VAL A 7 -10.43 -12.18 -25.35
C VAL A 7 -9.43 -12.52 -24.25
N ALA A 8 -8.14 -12.20 -24.46
CA ALA A 8 -7.30 -11.86 -23.31
C ALA A 8 -7.82 -10.53 -22.78
N ALA A 9 -8.88 -10.59 -21.97
CA ALA A 9 -9.44 -9.45 -21.27
C ALA A 9 -8.25 -8.66 -20.72
N LYS A 10 -8.04 -7.45 -21.25
CA LYS A 10 -7.06 -6.50 -20.76
C LYS A 10 -7.42 -6.26 -19.30
N GLN A 11 -6.86 -7.09 -18.42
CA GLN A 11 -7.12 -7.06 -16.99
C GLN A 11 -6.78 -5.63 -16.58
N ALA A 12 -7.78 -4.90 -16.07
CA ALA A 12 -7.55 -3.56 -15.60
C ALA A 12 -6.56 -3.69 -14.44
N GLY A 13 -5.28 -3.43 -14.69
CA GLY A 13 -4.23 -3.82 -13.77
C GLY A 13 -4.52 -3.35 -12.36
N HIS A 14 -4.36 -4.23 -11.38
CA HIS A 14 -4.54 -3.94 -9.96
C HIS A 14 -3.20 -3.94 -9.23
N LEU A 15 -3.25 -3.63 -7.94
CA LEU A 15 -2.13 -3.76 -7.02
C LEU A 15 -2.63 -4.46 -5.77
N HIS A 16 -1.69 -4.89 -4.92
CA HIS A 16 -2.00 -5.41 -3.60
C HIS A 16 -1.26 -4.63 -2.53
N ASP A 17 -1.94 -4.28 -1.44
CA ASP A 17 -1.22 -3.87 -0.22
C ASP A 17 -0.67 -5.10 0.49
N TYR A 18 0.40 -4.91 1.25
CA TYR A 18 0.95 -5.93 2.12
C TYR A 18 1.50 -5.31 3.40
N TYR A 19 1.51 -6.09 4.46
CA TYR A 19 2.13 -5.76 5.72
C TYR A 19 2.64 -7.03 6.39
N GLY A 20 3.60 -6.87 7.29
CA GLY A 20 4.11 -8.01 8.04
C GLY A 20 5.30 -7.66 8.90
N ARG A 21 6.03 -8.71 9.28
CA ARG A 21 7.28 -8.61 10.02
C ARG A 21 8.34 -9.52 9.40
N THR A 22 9.58 -9.18 9.63
CA THR A 22 10.72 -10.04 9.29
C THR A 22 10.93 -11.14 10.33
N SER A 23 11.83 -12.08 10.05
CA SER A 23 12.35 -13.02 11.04
C SER A 23 13.07 -12.28 12.17
N VAL A 24 13.23 -12.95 13.31
CA VAL A 24 14.11 -12.47 14.38
C VAL A 24 15.55 -12.79 14.00
N ASP A 25 16.43 -11.80 14.07
CA ASP A 25 17.89 -11.96 13.98
C ASP A 25 18.50 -11.04 15.04
N ARG A 26 19.52 -11.51 15.75
CA ARG A 26 20.19 -10.77 16.85
C ARG A 26 19.30 -10.19 17.96
N GLY A 27 18.06 -10.66 18.07
CA GLY A 27 17.15 -10.29 19.16
C GLY A 27 16.01 -9.36 18.75
N HIS A 28 16.02 -8.82 17.52
CA HIS A 28 14.93 -7.97 17.02
C HIS A 28 14.40 -8.43 15.66
N PHE A 29 13.31 -7.79 15.26
CA PHE A 29 12.65 -7.94 13.97
C PHE A 29 12.18 -6.56 13.52
N HIS A 30 11.93 -6.39 12.23
CA HIS A 30 11.30 -5.18 11.72
C HIS A 30 9.88 -5.45 11.26
N THR A 31 9.03 -4.44 11.31
CA THR A 31 7.72 -4.45 10.64
C THR A 31 7.79 -3.67 9.34
N PHE A 32 6.88 -3.95 8.42
CA PHE A 32 6.79 -3.22 7.15
C PHE A 32 5.34 -3.13 6.68
N VAL A 33 5.06 -2.12 5.86
CA VAL A 33 3.79 -1.94 5.13
C VAL A 33 4.12 -1.38 3.75
N GLY A 34 3.47 -1.87 2.71
CA GLY A 34 3.75 -1.45 1.34
C GLY A 34 2.62 -1.79 0.38
N SER A 35 2.83 -1.45 -0.88
CA SER A 35 1.98 -1.85 -2.00
C SER A 35 2.88 -2.41 -3.09
N THR A 36 2.40 -3.42 -3.79
CA THR A 36 3.06 -3.90 -4.99
C THR A 36 2.96 -2.86 -6.10
N ASP A 37 3.80 -3.00 -7.13
CA ASP A 37 3.65 -2.30 -8.41
C ASP A 37 2.50 -2.88 -9.23
N THR A 38 2.28 -2.31 -10.41
CA THR A 38 1.32 -2.84 -11.40
C THR A 38 1.71 -4.25 -11.84
N GLU A 39 0.69 -5.04 -12.16
CA GLU A 39 0.88 -6.42 -12.60
C GLU A 39 1.73 -6.54 -13.88
N THR A 40 2.52 -7.61 -13.94
CA THR A 40 3.24 -8.06 -15.12
C THR A 40 2.67 -9.42 -15.55
N PRO A 41 2.00 -9.51 -16.72
CA PRO A 41 1.47 -10.76 -17.23
C PRO A 41 2.58 -11.80 -17.48
N VAL A 42 2.30 -13.05 -17.15
CA VAL A 42 3.15 -14.22 -17.39
C VAL A 42 2.30 -15.39 -17.90
N ALA A 43 2.91 -16.46 -18.41
CA ALA A 43 2.17 -17.54 -19.10
C ALA A 43 0.97 -18.12 -18.34
N ASN A 44 1.01 -18.16 -17.00
CA ASN A 44 -0.03 -18.74 -16.15
C ASN A 44 -0.68 -17.72 -15.20
N GLY A 45 -0.69 -16.43 -15.56
CA GLY A 45 -1.31 -15.37 -14.76
C GLY A 45 -0.51 -14.07 -14.76
N HIS A 46 -0.24 -13.53 -13.57
CA HIS A 46 0.57 -12.34 -13.42
C HIS A 46 1.37 -12.37 -12.11
N VAL A 47 2.39 -11.53 -12.06
CA VAL A 47 3.20 -11.27 -10.87
C VAL A 47 3.28 -9.77 -10.64
N HIS A 48 3.69 -9.36 -9.45
CA HIS A 48 3.97 -7.97 -9.16
C HIS A 48 5.38 -7.80 -8.62
N ASN A 49 6.06 -6.74 -9.06
CA ASN A 49 7.26 -6.28 -8.37
C ASN A 49 6.89 -5.54 -7.10
N TYR A 50 7.81 -5.51 -6.15
CA TYR A 50 7.67 -4.72 -4.94
C TYR A 50 9.03 -4.24 -4.46
N ALA A 51 9.02 -3.06 -3.86
CA ALA A 51 10.15 -2.49 -3.14
C ALA A 51 9.64 -1.82 -1.86
N ASN A 52 10.33 -2.03 -0.75
CA ASN A 52 9.97 -1.45 0.54
C ASN A 52 11.20 -1.21 1.41
N GLU A 53 11.00 -0.37 2.41
CA GLU A 53 11.92 -0.20 3.52
C GLU A 53 11.20 -0.63 4.79
N THR A 54 11.89 -1.38 5.65
CA THR A 54 11.33 -1.75 6.94
C THR A 54 11.22 -0.54 7.85
N ARG A 55 10.32 -0.60 8.84
CA ARG A 55 10.31 0.40 9.91
C ARG A 55 11.58 0.30 10.74
N VAL A 56 11.97 1.43 11.32
CA VAL A 56 13.09 1.51 12.25
C VAL A 56 12.86 0.55 13.43
N ALA A 57 13.82 -0.32 13.68
CA ALA A 57 13.96 -1.12 14.89
C ALA A 57 15.45 -1.12 15.26
N GLU A 58 15.77 -1.02 16.55
CA GLU A 58 17.16 -0.92 17.03
C GLU A 58 18.03 0.06 16.22
N ASN A 59 17.48 1.26 15.98
CA ASN A 59 18.17 2.36 15.29
C ASN A 59 18.60 2.08 13.83
N HIS A 60 18.06 1.07 13.15
CA HIS A 60 18.28 0.86 11.72
C HIS A 60 17.03 0.35 10.98
N THR A 61 17.12 0.33 9.66
CA THR A 61 16.12 -0.21 8.73
C THR A 61 16.80 -1.20 7.79
N HIS A 62 16.02 -1.92 6.98
CA HIS A 62 16.53 -2.67 5.84
C HIS A 62 15.64 -2.45 4.60
N LEU A 63 16.24 -2.59 3.42
CA LEU A 63 15.49 -2.59 2.17
C LEU A 63 15.04 -4.01 1.82
N MET A 64 13.90 -4.08 1.15
CA MET A 64 13.25 -5.30 0.68
C MET A 64 12.85 -5.09 -0.77
N THR A 65 13.25 -5.98 -1.67
CA THR A 65 12.81 -5.97 -3.07
C THR A 65 12.49 -7.38 -3.51
N GLY A 66 11.64 -7.51 -4.53
CA GLY A 66 11.38 -8.81 -5.14
C GLY A 66 10.24 -8.78 -6.15
N THR A 67 9.98 -9.97 -6.68
CA THR A 67 8.80 -10.27 -7.50
C THR A 67 7.94 -11.27 -6.75
N SER A 68 6.64 -11.04 -6.74
CA SER A 68 5.69 -11.92 -6.07
C SER A 68 5.64 -13.31 -6.71
N GLY A 69 5.13 -14.30 -5.98
CA GLY A 69 4.67 -15.55 -6.58
C GLY A 69 3.49 -15.33 -7.54
N LEU A 70 3.12 -16.38 -8.28
CA LEU A 70 1.87 -16.41 -9.05
C LEU A 70 0.66 -16.19 -8.13
N GLN A 71 -0.42 -15.69 -8.71
CA GLN A 71 -1.67 -15.47 -7.99
C GLN A 71 -2.20 -16.78 -7.37
N VAL A 72 -2.63 -16.68 -6.11
CA VAL A 72 -3.31 -17.74 -5.37
C VAL A 72 -4.77 -17.34 -5.23
N SER A 73 -5.65 -18.08 -5.91
CA SER A 73 -7.09 -17.84 -5.84
C SER A 73 -7.61 -18.04 -4.42
N VAL A 74 -8.41 -17.08 -3.95
CA VAL A 74 -9.11 -17.12 -2.66
C VAL A 74 -10.58 -16.76 -2.87
N LEU A 75 -11.42 -16.87 -1.84
CA LEU A 75 -12.81 -16.43 -1.95
C LEU A 75 -12.84 -14.92 -2.26
N MET A 76 -13.50 -14.56 -3.37
CA MET A 76 -13.67 -13.18 -3.87
C MET A 76 -12.39 -12.48 -4.37
N GLY A 77 -11.39 -13.20 -4.87
CA GLY A 77 -10.24 -12.61 -5.58
C GLY A 77 -9.01 -13.50 -5.57
N HIS A 78 -7.83 -12.90 -5.63
CA HIS A 78 -6.56 -13.59 -5.39
C HIS A 78 -5.63 -12.76 -4.53
N VAL A 79 -4.60 -13.43 -4.02
CA VAL A 79 -3.47 -12.84 -3.29
C VAL A 79 -2.17 -13.37 -3.87
N HIS A 80 -1.04 -12.77 -3.50
CA HIS A 80 0.28 -13.25 -3.89
C HIS A 80 1.15 -13.50 -2.66
N ARG A 81 2.06 -14.48 -2.77
CA ARG A 81 3.12 -14.67 -1.77
C ARG A 81 4.28 -13.73 -2.07
N LEU A 82 4.76 -13.01 -1.06
CA LEU A 82 6.00 -12.24 -1.08
C LEU A 82 6.99 -12.92 -0.14
N SER A 83 8.21 -13.20 -0.61
CA SER A 83 9.23 -13.85 0.20
C SER A 83 10.63 -13.42 -0.22
N GLY A 84 11.53 -13.29 0.74
CA GLY A 84 12.92 -12.95 0.43
C GLY A 84 13.76 -12.69 1.66
N ARG A 85 14.88 -12.03 1.45
CA ARG A 85 15.80 -11.56 2.49
C ARG A 85 16.03 -10.06 2.32
N THR A 86 16.13 -9.35 3.43
CA THR A 86 16.41 -7.91 3.42
C THR A 86 17.88 -7.64 3.09
N THR A 87 18.21 -6.39 2.75
CA THR A 87 19.61 -5.96 2.60
C THR A 87 20.40 -6.16 3.88
N VAL A 88 21.73 -6.25 3.77
CA VAL A 88 22.61 -6.30 4.93
C VAL A 88 22.84 -4.89 5.45
N ASN A 89 22.25 -4.57 6.61
CA ASN A 89 22.47 -3.31 7.33
C ASN A 89 22.87 -3.67 8.77
N ASP A 90 23.71 -2.85 9.40
CA ASP A 90 24.24 -3.13 10.74
C ASP A 90 24.76 -4.58 10.90
N ASN A 91 25.51 -5.02 9.89
CA ASN A 91 26.12 -6.35 9.80
C ASN A 91 25.14 -7.55 9.88
N HIS A 92 23.84 -7.38 9.65
CA HIS A 92 22.88 -8.50 9.55
C HIS A 92 21.73 -8.22 8.58
N SER A 93 20.85 -9.21 8.42
CA SER A 93 19.68 -9.18 7.53
C SER A 93 18.62 -10.14 8.05
N HIS A 94 17.37 -9.94 7.64
CA HIS A 94 16.26 -10.78 8.05
C HIS A 94 15.58 -11.44 6.85
N SER A 95 15.00 -12.63 7.04
CA SER A 95 14.09 -13.20 6.05
C SER A 95 12.66 -12.69 6.27
N TYR A 96 11.81 -12.85 5.26
CA TYR A 96 10.39 -12.56 5.37
C TYR A 96 9.59 -13.44 4.42
N GLU A 97 8.36 -13.77 4.83
CA GLU A 97 7.37 -14.47 4.01
C GLU A 97 5.97 -14.00 4.44
N VAL A 98 5.21 -13.43 3.50
CA VAL A 98 3.86 -12.90 3.74
C VAL A 98 2.98 -13.13 2.53
N PHE A 99 1.66 -13.11 2.75
CA PHE A 99 0.69 -12.95 1.67
C PHE A 99 0.22 -11.52 1.58
N THR A 100 -0.02 -11.05 0.37
CA THR A 100 -0.65 -9.75 0.14
C THR A 100 -2.12 -9.75 0.58
N GLY A 101 -2.71 -8.56 0.72
CA GLY A 101 -4.15 -8.39 0.83
C GLY A 101 -4.86 -8.58 -0.51
N TYR A 102 -6.18 -8.44 -0.50
CA TYR A 102 -7.00 -8.48 -1.71
C TYR A 102 -6.56 -7.44 -2.76
N GLN A 103 -6.76 -7.81 -4.02
CA GLN A 103 -6.56 -6.91 -5.15
C GLN A 103 -7.37 -5.62 -5.00
N ARG A 104 -6.77 -4.50 -5.39
CA ARG A 104 -7.42 -3.19 -5.38
C ARG A 104 -7.03 -2.39 -6.61
N PRO A 105 -7.93 -1.51 -7.10
CA PRO A 105 -7.60 -0.67 -8.24
C PRO A 105 -6.42 0.25 -7.91
N PRO A 106 -5.64 0.67 -8.93
CA PRO A 106 -4.68 1.74 -8.79
C PRO A 106 -5.33 2.97 -8.19
N ARG A 107 -4.64 3.62 -7.25
CA ARG A 107 -5.08 4.91 -6.74
C ARG A 107 -5.17 5.87 -7.94
N ASN A 108 -6.39 6.24 -8.31
CA ASN A 108 -6.60 7.32 -9.26
C ASN A 108 -5.93 8.58 -8.71
N VAL A 109 -4.87 9.05 -9.37
CA VAL A 109 -4.47 10.47 -9.36
C VAL A 109 -5.73 11.23 -9.77
N ARG A 110 -6.29 11.99 -8.83
CA ARG A 110 -7.56 12.73 -8.92
C ARG A 110 -8.24 12.68 -10.29
N ARG A 111 -9.34 11.93 -10.43
CA ARG A 111 -10.38 12.35 -11.38
C ARG A 111 -11.00 13.63 -10.81
N ARG A 112 -10.39 14.78 -11.06
CA ARG A 112 -11.05 16.07 -10.87
C ARG A 112 -12.01 16.24 -12.04
N GLY A 113 -13.18 15.62 -11.92
CA GLY A 113 -14.33 15.85 -12.76
C GLY A 113 -15.51 16.19 -11.87
N TRP A 114 -15.57 17.44 -11.41
CA TRP A 114 -16.86 18.05 -11.11
C TRP A 114 -17.73 17.88 -12.39
N PRO A 115 -19.02 17.52 -12.31
CA PRO A 115 -19.83 17.42 -13.51
C PRO A 115 -19.80 18.77 -14.23
N ALA A 116 -19.42 18.74 -15.51
CA ALA A 116 -19.44 19.89 -16.39
C ALA A 116 -20.89 20.37 -16.50
N GLY A 117 -21.21 21.47 -15.82
CA GLY A 117 -22.57 22.03 -15.79
C GLY A 117 -23.01 22.69 -14.49
N VAL A 118 -22.26 22.57 -13.38
CA VAL A 118 -22.60 23.31 -12.15
C VAL A 118 -22.05 24.74 -12.25
N GLN A 119 -22.89 25.69 -12.63
CA GLN A 119 -22.61 27.12 -12.43
C GLN A 119 -22.92 27.46 -10.97
N VAL A 120 -21.89 27.82 -10.20
CA VAL A 120 -22.07 28.38 -8.86
C VAL A 120 -22.25 29.89 -9.01
N ASN A 121 -23.47 30.37 -8.80
CA ASN A 121 -23.72 31.80 -8.67
C ASN A 121 -23.14 32.25 -7.33
N ALA A 122 -22.08 33.06 -7.38
CA ALA A 122 -21.45 33.65 -6.22
C ALA A 122 -22.25 34.90 -5.80
N GLU A 123 -23.18 34.74 -4.85
CA GLU A 123 -23.61 35.87 -4.03
C GLU A 123 -22.65 36.01 -2.85
N GLN A 124 -22.05 37.19 -2.75
CA GLN A 124 -21.19 37.59 -1.66
C GLN A 124 -22.04 37.88 -0.43
N GLU A 125 -21.85 37.11 0.64
CA GLU A 125 -22.19 37.58 1.99
C GLU A 125 -21.03 37.24 2.91
N GLY A 126 -20.38 38.28 3.43
CA GLY A 126 -19.19 38.17 4.26
C GLY A 126 -19.53 37.57 5.61
N THR A 127 -18.78 36.53 6.01
CA THR A 127 -18.80 36.03 7.39
C THR A 127 -17.45 36.23 8.04
N GLU A 128 -17.46 37.13 9.01
CA GLU A 128 -16.44 37.41 10.02
C GLU A 128 -15.85 36.13 10.64
N VAL A 129 -14.52 36.03 10.68
CA VAL A 129 -13.80 34.89 11.25
C VAL A 129 -13.67 35.07 12.76
N LYS A 130 -14.53 34.41 13.55
CA LYS A 130 -14.34 34.28 15.00
C LYS A 130 -13.19 33.32 15.32
N PRO A 131 -12.21 33.70 16.18
CA PRO A 131 -11.13 32.79 16.54
C PRO A 131 -11.63 31.67 17.48
N ARG A 132 -11.12 30.45 17.24
CA ARG A 132 -11.44 29.23 17.99
C ARG A 132 -11.01 29.33 19.47
N PRO A 133 -11.81 28.86 20.44
CA PRO A 133 -11.42 28.91 21.85
C PRO A 133 -10.31 27.89 22.12
N ARG A 134 -9.24 28.32 22.80
CA ARG A 134 -8.16 27.46 23.27
C ARG A 134 -8.60 26.74 24.55
N PHE A 135 -8.72 25.43 24.50
CA PHE A 135 -8.90 24.61 25.72
C PHE A 135 -7.62 24.66 26.56
N ARG A 136 -7.73 25.10 27.82
CA ARG A 136 -6.66 24.96 28.83
C ARG A 136 -6.95 23.74 29.69
N PHE A 137 -6.01 22.80 29.72
CA PHE A 137 -6.02 21.71 30.69
C PHE A 137 -5.77 22.26 32.10
N ARG A 138 -6.69 22.00 33.04
CA ARG A 138 -6.45 22.22 34.47
C ARG A 138 -5.70 21.03 35.03
N LYS A 139 -4.60 21.27 35.74
CA LYS A 139 -3.92 20.23 36.53
C LYS A 139 -4.78 19.89 37.77
N PRO A 140 -4.81 18.62 38.21
CA PRO A 140 -5.53 18.24 39.42
C PRO A 140 -4.77 18.71 40.67
N THR A 141 -5.50 19.17 41.68
CA THR A 141 -4.98 19.45 43.02
C THR A 141 -4.94 18.16 43.83
N GLU A 142 -3.78 17.85 44.40
CA GLU A 142 -3.53 16.76 45.34
C GLU A 142 -4.24 17.05 46.68
N LYS A 143 -4.71 16.00 47.37
CA LYS A 143 -5.26 16.06 48.73
C LYS A 143 -4.34 15.30 49.67
#